data_AF-C3YXN1-F1
#
_entry.id   AF-C3YXN1-F1
#
_cell.length_a   1.000
_cell.length_b   1.000
_cell.length_c   1.000
_cell.angle_alpha   90.00
_cell.angle_beta   90.00
_cell.angle_gamma   90.00
#
_symmetry.space_group_name_H-M   'P 1'
#
loop_
_entity.id
_entity.type
_entity.pdbx_description
1 polymer ?
#
loop_
_entity_poly.entity_id
_entity_poly.type
_entity_poly.pdbx_seq_one_letter_code
_entity_poly.pdbx_strand_id
1 'polypeptide(L)'
;EESRENVVEYGEEGYGEEDQDTFDVTVIQSAGDTLKHRKVGLKFPVLSPEDAVEVADFISSRLGDADVDTNAGARDAKMSFADEGRGTPATSLSSLNSSSTEEEQSYVYLQRWGPRFSRLSDMFNDGES
;
A
#
# COMPACT_ATOMS: atom_id res chain seq x y z
N GLU A 1 -20.37 -24.87 8.87
CA GLU A 1 -19.04 -24.97 9.51
C GLU A 1 -18.08 -25.27 8.37
N GLU A 2 -16.93 -24.59 8.33
CA GLU A 2 -15.97 -24.52 7.20
C GLU A 2 -16.46 -23.62 6.04
N SER A 3 -15.79 -22.56 5.57
CA SER A 3 -14.36 -22.30 5.48
C SER A 3 -14.00 -20.84 5.86
N ARG A 4 -13.04 -20.71 6.78
CA ARG A 4 -12.29 -19.47 7.05
C ARG A 4 -11.11 -19.39 6.08
N GLU A 5 -11.36 -19.10 4.81
CA GLU A 5 -10.31 -19.03 3.79
C GLU A 5 -10.23 -17.65 3.14
N ASN A 6 -10.04 -16.63 3.98
CA ASN A 6 -9.45 -15.36 3.55
C ASN A 6 -8.10 -15.20 4.24
N VAL A 7 -7.24 -16.23 4.12
CA VAL A 7 -5.82 -16.11 4.42
C VAL A 7 -5.16 -15.64 3.13
N VAL A 8 -4.97 -14.34 3.03
CA VAL A 8 -4.14 -13.74 1.97
C VAL A 8 -2.70 -14.07 2.34
N GLU A 9 -2.09 -15.02 1.63
CA GLU A 9 -0.65 -15.25 1.70
C GLU A 9 0.02 -14.09 0.96
N TYR A 10 0.56 -13.14 1.73
CA TYR A 10 1.42 -12.11 1.19
C TYR A 10 2.69 -12.82 0.70
N GLY A 11 2.80 -13.03 -0.61
CA GLY A 11 4.05 -13.45 -1.26
C GLY A 11 5.09 -12.32 -1.32
N GLU A 12 4.88 -11.26 -0.54
CA GLU A 12 5.86 -10.21 -0.30
C GLU A 12 6.72 -10.72 0.86
N GLU A 13 7.81 -11.40 0.50
CA GLU A 13 8.99 -11.48 1.35
C GLU A 13 9.30 -10.03 1.73
N GLY A 14 8.94 -9.67 2.97
CA GLY A 14 9.08 -8.31 3.43
C GLY A 14 10.52 -7.89 3.26
N TYR A 15 10.75 -6.65 2.82
CA TYR A 15 12.04 -5.97 2.81
C TYR A 15 12.65 -5.78 4.23
N GLY A 16 12.20 -6.57 5.23
CA GLY A 16 12.60 -6.47 6.62
C GLY A 16 13.78 -7.35 7.01
N GLU A 17 14.17 -8.32 6.18
CA GLU A 17 15.23 -9.28 6.56
C GLU A 17 16.63 -8.82 6.12
N GLU A 18 16.73 -8.02 5.04
CA GLU A 18 18.01 -7.56 4.49
C GLU A 18 18.69 -6.47 5.37
N ASP A 19 17.92 -5.77 6.20
CA ASP A 19 18.42 -4.74 7.13
C ASP A 19 18.90 -5.33 8.47
N GLN A 20 18.56 -6.59 8.78
CA GLN A 20 18.82 -7.20 10.08
C GLN A 20 20.32 -7.40 10.34
N ASP A 21 21.08 -7.67 9.28
CA ASP A 21 22.52 -7.95 9.34
C ASP A 21 23.38 -6.74 8.92
N THR A 22 22.76 -5.70 8.35
CA THR A 22 23.44 -4.50 7.84
C THR A 22 23.55 -3.40 8.90
N PHE A 23 22.90 -3.57 10.06
CA PHE A 23 22.89 -2.57 11.13
C PHE A 23 24.17 -2.61 12.01
N ASP A 24 25.26 -2.01 11.51
CA ASP A 24 26.48 -1.81 12.29
C ASP A 24 26.37 -0.58 13.21
N VAL A 25 26.03 -0.81 14.48
CA VAL A 25 25.98 0.22 15.54
C VAL A 25 27.30 0.95 15.76
N THR A 26 28.44 0.38 15.32
CA THR A 26 29.75 1.03 15.45
C THR A 26 29.91 2.20 14.46
N VAL A 27 29.14 2.24 13.37
CA VAL A 27 29.09 3.38 12.43
C VAL A 27 28.53 4.63 13.13
N ILE A 28 27.52 4.46 13.99
CA ILE A 28 26.93 5.56 14.78
C ILE A 28 27.91 6.04 15.87
N GLN A 29 28.62 5.11 16.52
CA GLN A 29 29.63 5.47 17.53
C GLN A 29 30.85 6.16 16.92
N SER A 30 31.28 5.76 15.72
CA SER A 30 32.33 6.42 14.94
C SER A 30 31.99 7.88 14.59
N ALA A 31 30.73 8.16 14.19
CA ALA A 31 30.25 9.52 13.98
C ALA A 31 30.26 10.35 15.30
N GLY A 32 29.98 9.71 16.44
CA GLY A 32 30.08 10.33 17.76
C GLY A 32 31.51 10.57 18.26
N ASP A 33 32.46 9.68 17.95
CA ASP A 33 33.86 9.78 18.39
C ASP A 33 34.70 10.72 17.51
N THR A 34 34.38 10.82 16.21
CA THR A 34 34.96 11.85 15.33
C THR A 34 34.60 13.28 15.76
N LEU A 35 33.46 13.47 16.43
CA LEU A 35 33.08 14.76 17.03
C LEU A 35 33.82 15.05 18.33
N LYS A 36 34.20 14.02 19.11
CA LYS A 36 34.91 14.18 20.39
C LYS A 36 36.41 14.47 20.21
N HIS A 37 36.99 14.08 19.07
CA HIS A 37 38.41 14.28 18.78
C HIS A 37 38.75 15.44 17.84
N ARG A 38 37.77 16.15 17.26
CA ARG A 38 38.04 17.45 16.60
C ARG A 38 38.04 18.61 17.61
N LYS A 39 38.93 18.57 18.59
CA LYS A 39 39.56 19.82 19.04
C LYS A 39 40.70 20.10 18.08
N VAL A 40 40.37 20.46 16.84
CA VAL A 40 41.31 21.24 16.03
C VAL A 40 41.62 22.46 16.88
N GLY A 41 42.89 22.64 17.24
CA GLY A 41 43.35 23.77 18.03
C GLY A 41 43.16 25.06 17.25
N LEU A 42 41.91 25.49 17.11
CA LEU A 42 41.52 26.77 16.54
C LEU A 42 41.99 27.82 17.53
N LYS A 43 43.12 28.44 17.20
CA LYS A 43 43.56 29.68 17.84
C LYS A 43 42.57 30.75 17.37
N PHE A 44 41.48 30.92 18.10
CA PHE A 44 40.55 32.00 17.83
C PHE A 44 41.29 33.34 18.05
N PRO A 45 41.21 34.29 17.10
CA PRO A 45 41.73 35.62 17.34
C PRO A 45 41.01 36.21 18.55
N VAL A 46 41.76 36.76 19.49
CA VAL A 46 41.20 37.51 20.61
C VAL A 46 40.68 38.82 20.03
N LEU A 47 39.37 38.92 19.86
CA LEU A 47 38.70 40.13 19.40
C LEU A 47 38.62 41.14 20.54
N SER A 48 38.70 42.42 20.19
CA SER A 48 38.38 43.50 21.13
C SER A 48 36.91 43.37 21.56
N PRO A 49 36.50 43.86 22.75
CA PRO A 49 35.13 43.73 23.22
C PRO A 49 34.09 44.32 22.25
N GLU A 50 34.43 45.44 21.59
CA GLU A 50 33.64 46.08 20.54
C GLU A 50 33.50 45.21 19.29
N ASP A 51 34.61 44.70 18.76
CA ASP A 51 34.64 43.79 17.60
C ASP A 51 33.89 42.49 17.87
N ALA A 52 33.95 41.98 19.11
CA ALA A 52 33.27 40.75 19.52
C ALA A 52 31.74 40.92 19.53
N VAL A 53 31.23 42.09 19.90
CA VAL A 53 29.80 42.41 19.85
C VAL A 53 29.33 42.53 18.40
N GLU A 54 30.09 43.23 17.54
CA GLU A 54 29.75 43.36 16.12
C GLU A 54 29.73 41.99 15.41
N VAL A 55 30.72 41.14 15.68
CA VAL A 55 30.75 39.78 15.10
C VAL A 55 29.62 38.92 15.65
N ALA A 56 29.26 39.04 16.94
CA ALA A 56 28.12 38.33 17.51
C ALA A 56 26.80 38.74 16.86
N ASP A 57 26.59 40.05 16.66
CA ASP A 57 25.40 40.59 16.00
C ASP A 57 25.34 40.13 14.54
N PHE A 58 26.46 40.18 13.82
CA PHE A 58 26.56 39.67 12.45
C PHE A 58 26.21 38.17 12.35
N ILE A 59 26.77 37.34 13.23
CA ILE A 59 26.49 35.90 13.27
C ILE A 59 25.01 35.67 13.58
N SER A 60 24.45 36.39 14.56
CA SER A 60 23.04 36.25 14.93
C SER A 60 22.09 36.62 13.78
N SER A 61 22.42 37.68 13.03
CA SER A 61 21.67 38.08 11.85
C SER A 61 21.74 37.02 10.75
N ARG A 62 22.93 36.49 10.46
CA ARG A 62 23.09 35.46 9.42
C ARG A 62 22.49 34.11 9.80
N LEU A 63 22.49 33.78 11.08
CA LEU A 63 21.81 32.61 11.60
C LEU A 63 20.30 32.75 11.40
N GLY A 64 19.72 33.91 11.71
CA GLY A 64 18.30 34.19 11.44
C GLY A 64 17.95 34.10 9.95
N ASP A 65 18.81 34.63 9.08
CA ASP A 65 18.62 34.50 7.62
C ASP A 65 18.62 33.03 7.17
N ALA A 66 19.52 32.21 7.72
CA ALA A 66 19.66 30.80 7.38
C ALA A 66 18.50 29.94 7.91
N ASP A 67 18.00 30.22 9.11
CA ASP A 67 16.89 29.48 9.73
C ASP A 67 15.56 29.67 8.98
N VAL A 68 15.39 30.79 8.27
CA VAL A 68 14.18 31.11 7.48
C VAL A 68 14.34 30.69 6.00
N ASP A 69 15.49 30.12 5.62
CA ASP A 69 15.73 29.70 4.24
C ASP A 69 14.85 28.50 3.84
N THR A 70 13.78 28.78 3.10
CA THR A 70 12.86 27.79 2.52
C THR A 70 13.52 26.81 1.55
N ASN A 71 14.74 27.12 1.06
CA ASN A 71 15.49 26.26 0.15
C ASN A 71 16.49 25.34 0.90
N ALA A 72 16.60 25.44 2.22
CA ALA A 72 17.49 24.61 3.03
C ALA A 72 16.94 23.20 3.32
N GLY A 73 15.65 22.96 3.10
CA GLY A 73 15.00 21.67 3.30
C GLY A 73 15.29 20.65 2.20
N ALA A 74 15.14 19.35 2.52
CA ALA A 74 15.07 18.32 1.49
C ALA A 74 13.91 18.65 0.53
N ARG A 75 14.17 18.62 -0.77
CA ARG A 75 13.13 18.93 -1.77
C ARG A 75 12.07 17.84 -1.77
N ASP A 76 10.83 18.25 -1.95
CA ASP A 76 9.73 17.33 -2.22
C ASP A 76 9.99 16.57 -3.53
N ALA A 77 9.90 15.25 -3.48
CA ALA A 77 10.02 14.37 -4.63
C ALA A 77 8.68 13.67 -4.88
N LYS A 78 8.24 13.62 -6.14
CA LYS A 78 7.08 12.82 -6.53
C LYS A 78 7.51 11.40 -6.87
N MET A 79 6.77 10.40 -6.37
CA MET A 79 6.92 9.02 -6.80
C MET A 79 5.80 8.69 -7.78
N SER A 80 6.17 8.17 -8.96
CA SER A 80 5.20 7.79 -9.98
C SER A 80 4.96 6.28 -9.89
N PHE A 81 3.71 5.88 -9.62
CA PHE A 81 3.30 4.49 -9.60
C PHE A 81 2.54 4.16 -10.88
N ALA A 82 2.92 3.08 -11.55
CA ALA A 82 2.35 2.67 -12.83
C ALA A 82 2.31 1.13 -12.98
N ASP A 83 2.29 0.41 -11.87
CA ASP A 83 2.16 -1.04 -11.90
C ASP A 83 0.69 -1.45 -11.98
N GLU A 84 0.31 -2.05 -13.10
CA GLU A 84 -1.04 -2.52 -13.40
C GLU A 84 -1.23 -4.01 -13.06
N GLY A 85 -0.16 -4.69 -12.60
CA GLY A 85 -0.16 -6.12 -12.37
C GLY A 85 -0.04 -6.94 -13.66
N ARG A 86 -0.21 -8.26 -13.56
CA ARG A 86 0.17 -9.21 -14.62
C ARG A 86 -0.99 -9.71 -15.50
N GLY A 87 -2.16 -9.07 -15.43
CA GLY A 87 -3.32 -9.44 -16.27
C GLY A 87 -3.72 -10.92 -16.15
N THR A 88 -3.63 -11.48 -14.95
CA THR A 88 -3.94 -12.90 -14.72
C THR A 88 -5.41 -13.19 -15.02
N PRO A 89 -5.71 -14.25 -15.80
CA PRO A 89 -7.09 -14.61 -16.11
C PRO A 89 -7.83 -15.01 -14.83
N ALA A 90 -9.09 -14.56 -14.69
CA ALA A 90 -9.97 -15.05 -13.63
C ALA A 90 -10.21 -16.55 -13.84
N THR A 91 -9.72 -17.39 -12.91
CA THR A 91 -9.71 -18.85 -13.08
C THR A 91 -11.12 -19.45 -13.14
N SER A 92 -12.03 -19.00 -12.26
CA SER A 92 -13.42 -19.46 -12.24
C SER A 92 -14.34 -18.36 -11.73
N LEU A 93 -15.47 -18.16 -12.41
CA LEU A 93 -16.57 -17.32 -11.96
C LEU A 93 -17.80 -18.19 -11.73
N SER A 94 -18.62 -17.82 -10.74
CA SER A 94 -19.90 -18.50 -10.49
C SER A 94 -20.82 -18.38 -11.71
N SER A 95 -21.51 -19.47 -12.03
CA SER A 95 -22.52 -19.47 -13.10
C SER A 95 -23.77 -18.73 -12.67
N LEU A 96 -24.29 -17.85 -13.53
CA LEU A 96 -25.53 -17.09 -13.28
C LEU A 96 -26.77 -17.99 -13.10
N ASN A 97 -26.73 -19.20 -13.64
CA ASN A 97 -27.85 -20.14 -13.63
C ASN A 97 -27.93 -20.99 -12.36
N SER A 98 -27.11 -20.73 -11.33
CA SER A 98 -27.13 -21.51 -10.08
C SER A 98 -28.41 -21.29 -9.23
N SER A 99 -29.30 -20.39 -9.66
CA SER A 99 -30.61 -20.14 -9.06
C SER A 99 -31.74 -20.62 -9.98
N SER A 100 -31.57 -21.71 -10.73
CA SER A 100 -32.75 -22.45 -11.17
C SER A 100 -33.33 -23.10 -9.92
N THR A 101 -34.42 -22.51 -9.42
CA THR A 101 -35.27 -23.18 -8.44
C THR A 101 -35.51 -24.60 -8.96
N GLU A 102 -35.24 -25.60 -8.13
CA GLU A 102 -35.72 -26.97 -8.33
C GLU A 102 -37.25 -26.97 -8.18
N GLU A 103 -37.94 -26.14 -8.96
CA GLU A 103 -39.38 -26.21 -9.11
C GLU A 103 -39.65 -27.52 -9.83
N GLU A 104 -40.04 -28.49 -9.02
CA GLU A 104 -40.68 -29.74 -9.38
C GLU A 104 -41.50 -29.51 -10.66
N GLN A 105 -41.07 -30.16 -11.74
CA GLN A 105 -41.42 -29.82 -13.12
C GLN A 105 -42.93 -29.98 -13.40
N SER A 106 -43.76 -29.03 -12.95
CA SER A 106 -45.21 -29.05 -13.17
C SER A 106 -45.55 -28.37 -14.49
N TYR A 107 -46.21 -29.11 -15.39
CA TYR A 107 -46.54 -28.65 -16.74
C TYR A 107 -48.05 -28.40 -16.94
N VAL A 108 -48.79 -28.23 -15.85
CA VAL A 108 -50.25 -28.00 -15.83
C VAL A 108 -50.66 -26.82 -16.72
N TYR A 109 -49.80 -25.82 -16.90
CA TYR A 109 -50.07 -24.67 -17.76
C TYR A 109 -50.17 -25.01 -19.26
N LEU A 110 -49.62 -26.15 -19.73
CA LEU A 110 -49.70 -26.55 -21.15
C LEU A 110 -51.14 -26.79 -21.62
N GLN A 111 -52.04 -27.20 -20.72
CA GLN A 111 -53.46 -27.39 -21.02
C GLN A 111 -54.14 -26.08 -21.45
N ARG A 112 -53.60 -24.92 -21.03
CA ARG A 112 -54.16 -23.59 -21.32
C ARG A 112 -53.65 -22.99 -22.63
N TRP A 113 -52.65 -23.59 -23.28
CA TRP A 113 -52.05 -23.07 -24.53
C TRP A 113 -52.83 -23.45 -25.80
N GLY A 114 -53.83 -24.31 -25.67
CA GLY A 114 -54.76 -24.65 -26.75
C GLY A 114 -54.38 -25.92 -27.54
N PRO A 115 -55.17 -26.26 -28.58
CA PRO A 115 -55.17 -27.60 -29.20
C PRO A 115 -53.88 -27.97 -29.93
N ARG A 116 -53.02 -26.99 -30.26
CA ARG A 116 -51.70 -27.26 -30.84
C ARG A 116 -50.73 -27.89 -29.84
N PHE A 117 -50.99 -27.69 -28.54
CA PHE A 117 -50.15 -28.17 -27.44
C PHE A 117 -50.77 -29.37 -26.70
N SER A 118 -51.91 -29.92 -27.16
CA SER A 118 -52.58 -31.04 -26.49
C SER A 118 -51.67 -32.25 -26.33
N ARG A 119 -50.91 -32.60 -27.37
CA ARG A 119 -49.96 -33.71 -27.31
C ARG A 119 -48.87 -33.50 -26.25
N LEU A 120 -48.45 -32.26 -26.04
CA LEU A 120 -47.47 -31.93 -24.99
C LEU A 120 -48.13 -31.94 -23.61
N SER A 121 -49.35 -31.41 -23.46
CA SER A 121 -50.06 -31.49 -22.19
C SER A 121 -50.32 -32.92 -21.76
N ASP A 122 -50.68 -33.79 -22.70
CA ASP A 122 -50.92 -35.21 -22.43
C ASP A 122 -49.60 -35.89 -21.99
N MET A 123 -48.51 -35.67 -22.73
CA MET A 123 -47.21 -36.29 -22.41
C MET A 123 -46.61 -35.87 -21.07
N PHE A 124 -46.79 -34.60 -20.65
CA PHE A 124 -46.12 -34.04 -19.48
C PHE A 124 -47.00 -33.99 -18.21
N ASN A 125 -48.32 -34.20 -18.31
CA ASN A 125 -49.24 -34.24 -17.16
C ASN A 125 -49.80 -35.64 -16.85
N ASP A 126 -49.68 -36.64 -17.72
CA ASP A 126 -50.11 -38.03 -17.43
C ASP A 126 -49.19 -38.78 -16.45
N GLY A 127 -48.05 -38.20 -16.07
CA GLY A 127 -47.08 -38.81 -15.15
C GLY A 127 -47.32 -38.52 -13.66
N GLU A 128 -48.28 -37.65 -13.32
CA GLU A 128 -48.59 -37.24 -11.93
C GLU A 128 -49.84 -37.96 -11.36
N SER A 129 -49.94 -39.29 -11.51
CA SER A 129 -50.98 -40.11 -10.87
C SER A 129 -50.49 -40.80 -9.60
#